data_AF-A0A932H6P4-F1
#
_entry.id   AF-A0A932H6P4-F1
#
_cell.length_a   1.000
_cell.length_b   1.000
_cell.length_c   1.000
_cell.angle_alpha   90.00
_cell.angle_beta   90.00
_cell.angle_gamma   90.00
#
_symmetry.space_group_name_H-M   'P 1'
#
loop_
_entity.id
_entity.type
_entity.pdbx_description
1 polymer ?
#
loop_
_entity_poly.entity_id
_entity_poly.type
_entity_poly.pdbx_seq_one_letter_code
_entity_poly.pdbx_strand_id
1 'polypeptide(L)'
;GFGLFVSRAPTDPAKAETLATALDEMLAAFANKGPTENELAVAKKQIANLLDQTMKEPDFWVSRLSTLDYRGLGMEDIIEAPAAYRRYTAREVRESFARYSEPNSRFRFVITPIVD
;
A
#
# COMPACT_ATOMS: atom_id res chain seq x y z
N GLY A 1 4.05 4.36 15.71
CA GLY A 1 3.00 3.31 15.61
C GLY A 1 3.08 2.64 14.25
N PHE A 2 2.47 1.45 14.08
CA PHE A 2 2.63 0.60 12.89
C PHE A 2 1.79 1.00 11.66
N GLY A 3 1.02 2.09 11.74
CA GLY A 3 0.12 2.52 10.65
C GLY A 3 -1.05 1.56 10.42
N LEU A 4 -1.80 1.76 9.34
CA LEU A 4 -2.90 0.90 8.92
C LEU A 4 -2.76 0.56 7.44
N PHE A 5 -2.78 -0.73 7.12
CA PHE A 5 -3.04 -1.22 5.76
C PHE A 5 -4.50 -1.67 5.67
N VAL A 6 -5.24 -1.19 4.67
CA VAL A 6 -6.69 -1.34 4.63
C VAL A 6 -7.22 -1.36 3.20
N SER A 7 -8.12 -2.29 2.92
CA SER A 7 -9.00 -2.27 1.73
C SER A 7 -10.40 -1.80 2.15
N ARG A 8 -11.03 -0.92 1.36
CA ARG A 8 -12.40 -0.42 1.56
C ARG A 8 -13.08 -0.35 0.20
N ALA A 9 -14.24 -1.00 0.08
CA ALA A 9 -15.00 -0.97 -1.16
C ALA A 9 -16.50 -1.05 -0.84
N PRO A 10 -17.33 -0.16 -1.41
CA PRO A 10 -18.78 -0.31 -1.39
C PRO A 10 -19.20 -1.42 -2.35
N THR A 11 -20.32 -2.08 -2.05
CA THR A 11 -20.93 -3.11 -2.90
C THR A 11 -22.42 -3.20 -2.63
N ASP A 12 -23.15 -3.91 -3.49
CA ASP A 12 -24.51 -4.35 -3.23
C ASP A 12 -24.56 -5.12 -1.89
N PRO A 13 -25.43 -4.77 -0.92
CA PRO A 13 -25.52 -5.47 0.36
C PRO A 13 -25.66 -6.98 0.25
N ALA A 14 -26.36 -7.48 -0.77
CA ALA A 14 -26.52 -8.93 -1.00
C ALA A 14 -25.21 -9.62 -1.41
N LYS A 15 -24.19 -8.85 -1.81
CA LYS A 15 -22.86 -9.34 -2.22
C LYS A 15 -21.77 -8.98 -1.20
N ALA A 16 -22.13 -8.46 -0.04
CA ALA A 16 -21.17 -7.99 0.96
C ALA A 16 -20.21 -9.10 1.41
N GLU A 17 -20.73 -10.27 1.77
CA GLU A 17 -19.92 -11.42 2.15
C GLU A 17 -19.09 -11.99 0.99
N THR A 18 -19.65 -11.99 -0.22
CA THR A 18 -18.93 -12.41 -1.43
C THR A 18 -17.71 -11.52 -1.68
N LEU A 19 -17.87 -10.19 -1.58
CA LEU A 19 -16.76 -9.25 -1.74
C LEU A 19 -15.74 -9.40 -0.60
N ALA A 20 -16.20 -9.55 0.63
CA ALA A 20 -15.31 -9.74 1.77
C ALA A 20 -14.41 -10.97 1.60
N THR A 21 -15.00 -12.10 1.19
CA THR A 21 -14.27 -13.35 0.91
C THR A 21 -13.29 -13.17 -0.24
N ALA A 22 -13.71 -12.55 -1.34
CA ALA A 22 -12.85 -12.29 -2.49
C ALA A 22 -11.64 -11.40 -2.13
N LEU A 23 -11.83 -10.40 -1.26
CA LEU A 23 -10.74 -9.56 -0.76
C LEU A 23 -9.75 -10.38 0.08
N ASP A 24 -10.24 -11.27 0.94
CA ASP A 24 -9.35 -12.12 1.74
C ASP A 24 -8.52 -13.07 0.88
N GLU A 25 -9.15 -13.69 -0.13
CA GLU A 25 -8.47 -14.55 -1.10
C GLU A 25 -7.42 -13.79 -1.92
N MET A 26 -7.76 -12.58 -2.37
CA MET A 26 -6.84 -11.72 -3.10
C MET A 26 -5.61 -11.36 -2.26
N LEU A 27 -5.81 -10.95 -1.00
CA LEU A 27 -4.71 -10.60 -0.10
C LEU A 27 -3.85 -11.82 0.24
N ALA A 28 -4.47 -12.99 0.45
CA ALA A 28 -3.75 -14.24 0.68
C ALA A 28 -2.93 -14.67 -0.55
N ALA A 29 -3.52 -14.55 -1.75
CA ALA A 29 -2.83 -14.84 -3.00
C ALA A 29 -1.62 -13.90 -3.21
N PHE A 30 -1.78 -12.61 -2.91
CA PHE A 30 -0.69 -11.64 -3.02
C PHE A 30 0.41 -11.88 -1.97
N ALA A 31 0.07 -12.27 -0.74
CA ALA A 31 1.05 -12.66 0.27
C ALA A 31 1.88 -13.88 -0.16
N ASN A 32 1.25 -14.86 -0.81
CA ASN A 32 1.93 -16.08 -1.25
C ASN A 32 2.76 -15.86 -2.54
N LYS A 33 2.19 -15.22 -3.55
CA LYS A 33 2.79 -15.11 -4.89
C LYS A 33 3.54 -13.80 -5.10
N GLY A 34 3.11 -12.72 -4.48
CA GLY A 34 3.58 -11.37 -4.77
C GLY A 34 3.10 -10.85 -6.13
N PRO A 35 3.61 -9.67 -6.56
CA PRO A 35 3.34 -9.14 -7.88
C PRO A 35 4.10 -9.94 -8.94
N THR A 36 3.54 -10.02 -10.15
CA THR A 36 4.28 -10.42 -11.34
C THR A 36 5.34 -9.39 -11.70
N GLU A 37 6.32 -9.79 -12.53
CA GLU A 37 7.37 -8.87 -13.01
C GLU A 37 6.78 -7.68 -13.78
N ASN A 38 5.75 -7.93 -14.61
CA ASN A 38 5.08 -6.88 -15.36
C ASN A 38 4.31 -5.91 -14.45
N GLU A 39 3.56 -6.42 -13.47
CA GLU A 39 2.86 -5.57 -12.49
C GLU A 39 3.85 -4.70 -11.70
N LEU A 40 4.98 -5.26 -11.27
CA LEU A 40 6.02 -4.49 -10.57
C LEU A 40 6.63 -3.43 -11.48
N ALA A 41 6.93 -3.76 -12.74
CA ALA A 41 7.48 -2.80 -13.70
C ALA A 41 6.51 -1.62 -13.94
N VAL A 42 5.22 -1.91 -14.11
CA VAL A 42 4.17 -0.90 -14.26
C VAL A 42 4.06 -0.03 -13.00
N ALA A 43 4.00 -0.65 -11.82
CA ALA A 43 3.92 0.07 -10.54
C ALA A 43 5.13 1.00 -10.33
N LYS A 44 6.35 0.51 -10.62
CA LYS A 44 7.57 1.33 -10.56
C LYS A 44 7.52 2.53 -11.49
N LYS A 45 7.03 2.35 -12.72
CA LYS A 45 6.85 3.44 -13.68
C LYS A 45 5.86 4.49 -13.17
N GLN A 46 4.72 4.05 -12.62
CA GLN A 46 3.72 4.94 -12.06
C GLN A 46 4.25 5.73 -10.86
N ILE A 47 4.96 5.06 -9.94
CA ILE A 47 5.58 5.72 -8.77
C ILE A 47 6.66 6.72 -9.22
N ALA A 48 7.51 6.37 -10.20
CA ALA A 48 8.53 7.26 -10.71
C ALA A 48 7.91 8.55 -11.30
N ASN A 49 6.84 8.40 -12.09
CA ASN A 49 6.12 9.55 -12.63
C ASN A 49 5.48 10.39 -11.52
N LEU A 50 4.85 9.75 -10.52
CA LEU A 50 4.23 10.45 -9.40
C LEU A 50 5.26 11.26 -8.60
N LEU A 51 6.43 10.68 -8.31
CA LEU A 51 7.50 11.35 -7.58
C LEU A 51 8.11 12.51 -8.39
N ASP A 52 8.37 12.31 -9.68
CA ASP A 52 8.89 13.39 -10.54
C ASP A 52 7.94 14.61 -10.59
N GLN A 53 6.63 14.38 -10.55
CA GLN A 53 5.65 15.47 -10.53
C GLN A 53 5.54 16.09 -9.14
N THR A 54 5.28 15.28 -8.10
CA THR A 54 5.01 15.80 -6.76
C THR A 54 6.21 16.47 -6.09
N MET A 55 7.44 16.03 -6.37
CA MET A 55 8.65 16.65 -5.80
C MET A 55 8.92 18.07 -6.33
N LYS A 56 8.22 18.52 -7.38
CA LYS A 56 8.31 19.90 -7.87
C LYS A 56 7.38 20.85 -7.11
N GLU A 57 6.40 20.30 -6.38
CA GLU A 57 5.37 21.08 -5.71
C GLU A 57 5.81 21.52 -4.30
N PRO A 58 5.58 22.78 -3.90
CA PRO A 58 5.91 23.26 -2.55
C PRO A 58 5.26 22.43 -1.44
N ASP A 59 4.01 22.01 -1.62
CA ASP A 59 3.25 21.23 -0.63
C ASP A 59 3.90 19.89 -0.28
N PHE A 60 4.58 19.27 -1.26
CA PHE A 60 5.36 18.06 -1.01
C PHE A 60 6.48 18.35 0.00
N TRP A 61 7.23 19.42 -0.20
CA TRP A 61 8.35 19.78 0.67
C TRP A 61 7.88 20.21 2.05
N VAL A 62 6.81 20.99 2.15
CA VAL A 62 6.22 21.36 3.44
C VAL A 62 5.81 20.10 4.22
N SER A 63 5.15 19.15 3.58
CA SER A 63 4.71 17.88 4.20
C SER A 63 5.88 17.01 4.66
N ARG A 64 6.96 16.94 3.87
CA ARG A 64 8.14 16.13 4.22
C ARG A 64 8.98 16.78 5.31
N LEU A 65 9.36 18.05 5.14
CA LEU A 65 10.26 18.76 6.05
C LEU A 65 9.64 18.95 7.44
N SER A 66 8.31 19.12 7.53
CA SER A 66 7.62 19.25 8.82
C SER A 66 7.64 17.98 9.68
N THR A 67 8.06 16.83 9.14
CA THR A 67 8.06 15.55 9.87
C THR A 67 9.41 14.84 9.93
N LEU A 68 10.48 15.44 9.38
CA LEU A 68 11.82 14.82 9.28
C LEU A 68 12.32 14.31 10.64
N ASP A 69 12.49 15.23 11.61
CA ASP A 69 13.06 14.91 12.92
C ASP A 69 12.18 13.91 13.69
N TYR A 70 10.85 14.14 13.67
CA TYR A 70 9.89 13.27 14.35
C TYR A 70 9.92 11.83 13.81
N ARG A 71 10.19 11.65 12.51
CA ARG A 71 10.26 10.33 11.87
C ARG A 71 11.68 9.75 11.85
N GLY A 72 12.68 10.47 12.35
CA GLY A 72 14.08 10.06 12.31
C GLY A 72 14.61 9.92 10.88
N LEU A 73 14.14 10.77 9.97
CA LEU A 73 14.58 10.80 8.57
C LEU A 73 15.51 11.97 8.31
N GLY A 74 16.45 11.78 7.38
CA GLY A 74 17.29 12.84 6.80
C GLY A 74 16.74 13.38 5.48
N MET A 75 17.31 14.47 4.99
CA MET A 75 16.95 15.04 3.68
C MET A 75 17.34 14.08 2.55
N GLU A 76 18.47 13.39 2.72
CA GLU A 76 19.01 12.38 1.80
C GLU A 76 18.03 11.24 1.58
N ASP A 77 17.30 10.80 2.62
CA ASP A 77 16.29 9.74 2.51
C ASP A 77 15.14 10.13 1.57
N ILE A 78 14.82 11.43 1.49
CA ILE A 78 13.80 11.94 0.59
C ILE A 78 14.34 12.00 -0.84
N ILE A 79 15.56 12.50 -1.02
CA ILE A 79 16.19 12.68 -2.33
C ILE A 79 16.47 11.32 -3.00
N GLU A 80 16.87 10.32 -2.23
CA GLU A 80 17.20 8.98 -2.72
C GLU A 80 15.96 8.08 -2.92
N ALA A 81 14.77 8.50 -2.46
CA ALA A 81 13.55 7.70 -2.57
C ALA A 81 13.28 7.19 -4.00
N PRO A 82 13.40 7.98 -5.09
CA PRO A 82 13.21 7.48 -6.45
C PRO A 82 14.21 6.40 -6.85
N ALA A 83 15.47 6.46 -6.37
CA ALA A 83 16.46 5.43 -6.59
C ALA A 83 16.11 4.15 -5.80
N ALA A 84 15.67 4.29 -4.55
CA ALA A 84 15.23 3.17 -3.73
C ALA A 84 14.04 2.41 -4.36
N TYR A 85 12.98 3.11 -4.79
CA TYR A 85 11.81 2.48 -5.42
C TYR A 85 12.15 1.66 -6.67
N ARG A 86 13.16 2.09 -7.45
CA ARG A 86 13.62 1.36 -8.64
C ARG A 86 14.30 0.04 -8.30
N ARG A 87 14.93 -0.06 -7.13
CA ARG A 87 15.69 -1.26 -6.71
C ARG A 87 14.82 -2.38 -6.15
N TYR A 88 13.63 -2.07 -5.62
CA TYR A 88 12.77 -3.09 -5.00
C TYR A 88 12.44 -4.24 -5.96
N THR A 89 12.52 -5.45 -5.47
CA THR A 89 12.22 -6.68 -6.23
C THR A 89 10.83 -7.22 -5.89
N ALA A 90 10.27 -8.04 -6.78
CA ALA A 90 8.97 -8.69 -6.53
C ALA A 90 9.03 -9.56 -5.27
N ARG A 91 10.17 -10.21 -5.05
CA ARG A 91 10.46 -11.01 -3.87
C ARG A 91 10.42 -10.17 -2.58
N GLU A 92 11.09 -9.03 -2.55
CA GLU A 92 11.09 -8.14 -1.37
C GLU A 92 9.70 -7.58 -1.08
N VAL A 93 8.94 -7.21 -2.12
CA VAL A 93 7.55 -6.75 -1.97
C VAL A 93 6.69 -7.86 -1.37
N ARG A 94 6.78 -9.09 -1.91
CA ARG A 94 6.06 -10.25 -1.39
C ARG A 94 6.42 -10.53 0.07
N GLU A 95 7.71 -10.64 0.38
CA GLU A 95 8.19 -10.95 1.73
C GLU A 95 7.77 -9.87 2.74
N SER A 96 7.83 -8.61 2.34
CA SER A 96 7.38 -7.48 3.18
C SER A 96 5.86 -7.54 3.39
N PHE A 97 5.10 -7.78 2.33
CA PHE A 97 3.64 -7.87 2.45
C PHE A 97 3.22 -9.05 3.32
N ALA A 98 3.81 -10.24 3.12
CA ALA A 98 3.53 -11.42 3.91
C ALA A 98 3.78 -11.18 5.40
N ARG A 99 4.89 -10.51 5.75
CA ARG A 99 5.25 -10.17 7.14
C ARG A 99 4.22 -9.28 7.85
N TYR A 100 3.58 -8.36 7.12
CA TYR A 100 2.68 -7.37 7.72
C TYR A 100 1.20 -7.66 7.50
N SER A 101 0.84 -8.50 6.52
CA SER A 101 -0.55 -8.86 6.20
C SER A 101 -0.99 -10.19 6.83
N GLU A 102 -0.57 -10.39 8.09
CA GLU A 102 -0.84 -11.61 8.84
C GLU A 102 -2.36 -11.80 9.09
N PRO A 103 -2.94 -12.96 8.72
CA PRO A 103 -4.38 -13.20 8.88
C PRO A 103 -4.87 -13.00 10.31
N ASN A 104 -4.07 -13.38 11.30
CA ASN A 104 -4.41 -13.27 12.72
C ASN A 104 -4.42 -11.82 13.25
N SER A 105 -3.84 -10.87 12.50
CA SER A 105 -3.79 -9.45 12.86
C SER A 105 -4.83 -8.61 12.09
N ARG A 106 -5.72 -9.27 11.33
CA ARG A 106 -6.70 -8.61 10.45
C ARG A 106 -8.02 -8.38 11.15
N PHE A 107 -8.54 -7.17 11.02
CA PHE A 107 -9.93 -6.84 11.36
C PHE A 107 -10.76 -6.75 10.07
N ARG A 108 -11.96 -7.33 10.10
CA ARG A 108 -12.95 -7.26 9.02
C ARG A 108 -14.21 -6.60 9.55
N PHE A 109 -14.65 -5.56 8.85
CA PHE A 109 -15.90 -4.87 9.12
C PHE A 109 -16.78 -4.96 7.87
N VAL A 110 -17.94 -5.60 7.99
CA VAL A 110 -18.98 -5.64 6.97
C VAL A 110 -20.15 -4.83 7.51
N ILE A 111 -20.51 -3.77 6.79
CA ILE A 111 -21.56 -2.84 7.20
C ILE A 111 -22.66 -2.92 6.15
N THR A 112 -23.82 -3.46 6.53
CA THR A 112 -25.00 -3.57 5.68
C THR A 112 -26.16 -2.77 6.27
N PRO A 113 -27.11 -2.29 5.45
CA PRO A 113 -28.37 -1.77 5.95
C PRO A 113 -29.10 -2.81 6.80
N ILE A 114 -29.92 -2.34 7.75
CA ILE A 114 -30.89 -3.19 8.44
C ILE A 114 -31.94 -3.61 7.40
N VAL A 115 -32.25 -4.89 7.33
CA VAL A 115 -33.37 -5.41 6.54
C VAL A 115 -34.52 -5.64 7.53
N ASP A 116 -35.64 -4.95 7.33
CA ASP A 116 -36.87 -5.14 8.11
C ASP A 116 -37.54 -6.50 7.81
#